data_AF-A0AAE3A4U7-F1
#
_entry.id   AF-A0AAE3A4U7-F1
#
_cell.length_a   1.000
_cell.length_b   1.000
_cell.length_c   1.000
_cell.angle_alpha   90.00
_cell.angle_beta   90.00
_cell.angle_gamma   90.00
#
_symmetry.space_group_name_H-M   'P 1'
#
loop_
_entity.id
_entity.type
_entity.pdbx_description
1 polymer ?
#
loop_
_entity_poly.entity_id
_entity_poly.type
_entity_poly.pdbx_seq_one_letter_code
_entity_poly.pdbx_strand_id
1 'polypeptide(L)' 'MAVPEAKSAMNRFKEEVASELGVSLKEGYNGDLTSRQAGSIGGEMVKKMIMKQEQQMSSGQ' A
#
# COMPACT_ATOMS: atom_id res chain seq x y z
N MET A 1 7.65 -10.56 16.37
CA MET A 1 6.20 -10.30 16.54
C MET A 1 5.82 -9.17 15.60
N ALA A 2 4.80 -9.35 14.77
CA ALA A 2 4.27 -8.24 13.97
C ALA A 2 3.72 -7.18 14.92
N VAL A 3 4.15 -5.92 14.76
CA VAL A 3 3.65 -4.78 15.55
C VAL A 3 2.18 -4.57 15.18
N PRO A 4 1.20 -4.79 16.07
CA PRO A 4 -0.23 -4.73 15.74
C PRO A 4 -0.65 -3.38 15.13
N GLU A 5 -0.03 -2.30 15.58
CA GLU A 5 -0.22 -0.93 15.09
C GLU A 5 0.24 -0.80 13.63
N ALA A 6 1.35 -1.45 13.26
CA ALA A 6 1.86 -1.45 11.90
C ALA A 6 0.91 -2.19 10.94
N LYS A 7 0.22 -3.24 11.42
CA LYS A 7 -0.79 -3.96 10.61
C LYS A 7 -1.98 -3.06 10.27
N SER A 8 -2.46 -2.29 11.25
CA SER A 8 -3.58 -1.37 11.06
C SER A 8 -3.20 -0.21 10.13
N ALA A 9 -2.02 0.37 10.30
CA ALA A 9 -1.49 1.39 9.41
C ALA A 9 -1.32 0.87 7.98
N MET A 10 -0.80 -0.36 7.82
CA MET A 10 -0.62 -0.99 6.51
C MET A 10 -1.95 -1.27 5.81
N ASN A 11 -2.99 -1.68 6.55
CA ASN A 11 -4.33 -1.89 5.96
C ASN A 11 -4.92 -0.60 5.41
N ARG A 12 -4.85 0.50 6.17
CA ARG A 12 -5.30 1.82 5.71
C ARG A 12 -4.54 2.28 4.48
N PHE A 13 -3.21 2.14 4.52
CA PHE A 13 -2.36 2.53 3.39
C PHE A 13 -2.69 1.75 2.11
N LYS A 14 -2.96 0.45 2.24
CA LYS A 14 -3.41 -0.39 1.12
C LYS A 14 -4.74 0.09 0.54
N GLU A 15 -5.70 0.47 1.38
CA GLU A 15 -7.01 1.00 0.94
C GLU A 15 -6.89 2.35 0.25
N GLU A 16 -6.03 3.24 0.76
CA GLU A 16 -5.70 4.52 0.12
C GLU A 16 -5.12 4.31 -1.28
N VAL A 17 -4.10 3.45 -1.39
CA VAL A 17 -3.47 3.14 -2.68
C VAL A 17 -4.45 2.49 -3.66
N ALA A 18 -5.29 1.57 -3.20
CA ALA A 18 -6.31 0.97 -4.05
C ALA A 18 -7.31 2.02 -4.57
N SER A 19 -7.72 2.95 -3.71
CA SER A 19 -8.61 4.06 -4.07
C SER A 19 -7.99 5.00 -5.10
N GLU A 20 -6.72 5.36 -4.94
CA GLU A 20 -5.98 6.18 -5.92
C GLU A 20 -5.87 5.52 -7.30
N LEU A 21 -5.72 4.18 -7.33
CA LEU A 21 -5.65 3.40 -8.55
C LEU A 21 -7.03 3.09 -9.16
N GLY A 22 -8.13 3.52 -8.52
CA GLY A 22 -9.49 3.21 -8.94
C GLY A 22 -9.83 1.71 -8.86
N VAL A 23 -9.12 0.95 -8.01
CA VAL A 23 -9.35 -0.47 -7.81
C VAL A 23 -10.19 -0.67 -6.56
N SER A 24 -11.36 -1.30 -6.70
CA SER A 24 -12.24 -1.62 -5.58
C SER A 24 -11.67 -2.78 -4.75
N LEU A 25 -10.91 -2.46 -3.71
CA LEU A 25 -10.44 -3.43 -2.74
C LEU A 25 -11.43 -3.58 -1.59
N LYS A 26 -11.84 -4.81 -1.29
CA LYS A 26 -12.80 -5.16 -0.23
C LYS A 26 -12.07 -5.73 0.99
N GLU A 27 -12.65 -5.55 2.17
CA GLU A 27 -12.26 -6.35 3.32
C GLU A 27 -12.74 -7.80 3.12
N GLY A 28 -11.81 -8.75 3.10
CA GLY A 28 -12.11 -10.17 2.81
C GLY A 28 -11.71 -10.60 1.41
N TYR A 29 -12.61 -11.27 0.70
CA TYR A 29 -12.31 -11.92 -0.59
C TYR A 29 -12.28 -10.91 -1.74
N ASN A 30 -11.17 -10.91 -2.49
CA ASN A 30 -10.92 -10.06 -3.65
C ASN A 30 -10.60 -10.89 -4.92
N GLY A 31 -11.16 -12.09 -5.04
CA GLY A 31 -10.89 -12.97 -6.18
C GLY A 31 -11.46 -12.50 -7.52
N ASP A 32 -12.28 -11.45 -7.49
CA ASP A 32 -12.74 -10.71 -8.66
C ASP A 32 -11.67 -9.76 -9.23
N LEU A 33 -10.63 -9.43 -8.46
CA LEU A 33 -9.52 -8.63 -8.96
C LEU A 33 -8.63 -9.46 -9.88
N THR A 34 -8.28 -8.89 -11.03
CA THR A 34 -7.23 -9.47 -11.87
C THR A 34 -5.89 -9.44 -11.14
N SER A 35 -4.99 -10.38 -11.45
CA SER A 35 -3.62 -10.39 -10.90
C SER A 35 -2.89 -9.08 -11.14
N ARG A 36 -3.20 -8.39 -12.25
CA ARG A 36 -2.65 -7.08 -12.57
C ARG A 36 -3.10 -6.00 -11.58
N GLN A 37 -4.39 -5.97 -11.23
CA GLN A 37 -4.95 -5.01 -10.28
C GLN A 37 -4.43 -5.24 -8.85
N ALA A 38 -4.42 -6.51 -8.41
CA ALA A 38 -3.86 -6.85 -7.10
C ALA A 38 -2.35 -6.52 -7.04
N GLY A 39 -1.62 -6.84 -8.10
CA GLY A 39 -0.20 -6.52 -8.23
C GLY A 39 0.10 -5.02 -8.25
N SER A 40 -0.72 -4.21 -8.95
CA SER A 40 -0.52 -2.76 -8.99
C SER A 40 -0.68 -2.09 -7.64
N ILE A 41 -1.61 -2.56 -6.80
CA ILE A 41 -1.77 -2.04 -5.43
C ILE A 41 -0.47 -2.27 -4.64
N GLY A 42 0.02 -3.51 -4.60
CA GLY A 42 1.25 -3.83 -3.86
C GLY A 42 2.49 -3.10 -4.40
N GLY A 43 2.60 -2.97 -5.72
CA GLY A 43 3.70 -2.25 -6.36
C GLY A 43 3.71 -0.76 -6.02
N GLU A 44 2.56 -0.10 -6.07
CA GLU A 44 2.45 1.33 -5.76
C GLU A 44 2.67 1.60 -4.26
N MET A 45 2.23 0.70 -3.38
CA MET A 45 2.56 0.76 -1.95
C MET A 45 4.08 0.77 -1.72
N VAL A 46 4.81 -0.17 -2.34
CA VAL A 46 6.28 -0.25 -2.21
C VAL A 46 6.95 1.00 -2.76
N LYS A 47 6.52 1.47 -3.94
CA LYS A 47 7.04 2.69 -4.55
C LYS A 47 6.89 3.90 -3.62
N LYS A 48 5.71 4.11 -3.04
CA LYS A 48 5.46 5.21 -2.08
C LYS A 48 6.28 5.08 -0.80
N MET A 49 6.46 3.87 -0.28
CA MET A 49 7.33 3.63 0.88
C MET A 49 8.78 4.02 0.60
N ILE A 50 9.30 3.64 -0.58
CA ILE A 50 10.65 4.02 -1.02
C ILE A 50 10.76 5.53 -1.19
N MET A 51 9.81 6.17 -1.89
CA MET A 51 9.82 7.63 -2.07
C MET A 51 9.83 8.37 -0.73
N LYS A 52 9.04 7.92 0.25
CA LYS A 52 9.03 8.52 1.59
C LYS A 52 10.37 8.36 2.30
N GLN A 53 10.98 7.17 2.19
CA GLN A 53 12.30 6.92 2.77
C GLN A 53 13.38 7.79 2.11
N GLU A 54 13.38 7.91 0.79
CA GLU A 54 14.29 8.76 0.02
C GLU A 54 14.15 10.24 0.43
N GLN A 55 12.93 10.73 0.59
CA GLN A 55 12.66 12.09 1.08
C GLN A 55 13.20 12.30 2.50
N GLN A 56 12.97 11.35 3.41
CA GLN A 56 13.50 11.42 4.78
C GLN A 56 15.02 11.44 4.81
N MET A 57 15.68 10.60 4.00
CA MET A 57 17.14 10.60 3.88
C MET A 57 17.67 11.90 3.26
N SER A 58 16.97 12.46 2.27
CA SER A 58 17.33 13.74 1.66
C SER A 58 17.12 14.94 2.60
N SER A 59 16.23 14.81 3.58
CA SER A 59 15.93 15.86 4.58
C SER A 59 16.86 15.80 5.80
N GLY A 60 17.76 14.80 5.85
CA GLY A 60 18.71 14.56 6.94
C GLY A 60 20.13 15.08 6.66
N GLN A 61 20.26 16.23 5.99
CA GLN A 61 21.50 17.02 5.92
C GLN A 61 21.41 18.23 6.84
#